data_AF-A0A1W9SV63-F1
#
_entry.id   AF-A0A1W9SV63-F1
#
_cell.length_a   1.000
_cell.length_b   1.000
_cell.length_c   1.000
_cell.angle_alpha   90.00
_cell.angle_beta   90.00
_cell.angle_gamma   90.00
#
_symmetry.space_group_name_H-M   'P 1'
#
loop_
_entity.id
_entity.type
_entity.pdbx_description
1 polymer ?
#
loop_
_entity_poly.entity_id
_entity_poly.type
_entity_poly.pdbx_seq_one_letter_code
_entity_poly.pdbx_strand_id
1 'polypeptide(L)'
;MFFCQRKELSREKKLQRSYYEVIRDEMDEFVLKYSLVDSYNNFLAQKTPYPFVEIKELKPRAIIPCIEFKLQNSFLIFFIESPLDATHKKHIRYFDANKITKANLTKHKYFHDVKNFHRNLKYIESHGFFNFIKSLLPVDYALLIQPDTVLKKNYALTHFHVRIDWPIADAAEDLAKDLRYISKGLYEKGDKYAENIQKKFFEYYGMSAMAGGRRTAAIVGAQYLRKIQEIATIYVGSSESRTLLKIDEQGISKSVLVKFTRDEIRQIVKLANITQNFFKKNYVIAMEAEKTVCIFNTYYTHTSHAIPPERGRLRKLKVDTNWLTVSGEQILPRPFTVKYPPIPFKIIYS
;
A
#
# COMPACT_ATOMS: atom_id res chain seq x y z
N MET A 1 -9.93 3.96 -18.20
CA MET A 1 -9.83 2.83 -17.25
C MET A 1 -8.47 2.19 -17.49
N PHE A 2 -7.71 1.88 -16.45
CA PHE A 2 -6.26 1.61 -16.58
C PHE A 2 -5.90 0.12 -16.66
N PHE A 3 -6.88 -0.77 -16.55
CA PHE A 3 -6.71 -2.22 -16.62
C PHE A 3 -7.91 -2.84 -17.34
N CYS A 4 -7.73 -4.06 -17.87
CA CYS A 4 -8.78 -4.78 -18.59
C CYS A 4 -9.89 -5.20 -17.62
N GLN A 5 -11.15 -4.92 -17.94
CA GLN A 5 -12.26 -5.24 -17.03
C GLN A 5 -12.42 -6.75 -16.92
N ARG A 6 -12.80 -7.24 -15.73
CA ARG A 6 -13.01 -8.68 -15.50
C ARG A 6 -13.94 -9.32 -16.55
N LYS A 7 -14.94 -8.60 -17.05
CA LYS A 7 -15.89 -9.11 -18.06
C LYS A 7 -15.21 -9.41 -19.40
N GLU A 8 -14.22 -8.61 -19.79
CA GLU A 8 -13.48 -8.66 -21.06
C GLU A 8 -12.38 -9.73 -21.08
N LEU A 9 -12.05 -10.31 -19.91
CA LEU A 9 -11.04 -11.34 -19.77
C LEU A 9 -11.50 -12.71 -20.29
N SER A 10 -10.55 -13.48 -20.81
CA SER A 10 -10.71 -14.92 -21.07
C SER A 10 -11.01 -15.69 -19.78
N ARG A 11 -11.54 -16.91 -19.89
CA ARG A 11 -11.85 -17.76 -18.72
C ARG A 11 -10.60 -18.04 -17.88
N GLU A 12 -9.46 -18.28 -18.52
CA GLU A 12 -8.18 -18.50 -17.85
C GLU A 12 -7.75 -17.27 -17.04
N LYS A 13 -7.81 -16.07 -17.65
CA LYS A 13 -7.48 -14.82 -16.98
C LYS A 13 -8.44 -14.47 -15.84
N LYS A 14 -9.73 -14.78 -15.98
CA LYS A 14 -10.72 -14.65 -14.89
C LYS A 14 -10.35 -15.52 -13.69
N LEU A 15 -9.90 -16.75 -13.92
CA LEU A 15 -9.46 -17.66 -12.87
C LEU A 15 -8.18 -17.15 -12.20
N GLN A 16 -7.19 -16.72 -12.99
CA GLN A 16 -5.96 -16.11 -12.48
C GLN A 16 -6.27 -14.89 -11.59
N ARG A 17 -7.18 -14.01 -12.01
CA ARG A 17 -7.59 -12.84 -11.23
C ARG A 17 -8.27 -13.22 -9.92
N SER A 18 -9.15 -14.21 -9.94
CA SER A 18 -9.78 -14.70 -8.71
C SER A 18 -8.77 -15.30 -7.74
N TYR A 19 -7.80 -16.06 -8.24
CA TYR A 19 -6.74 -16.60 -7.41
C TYR A 19 -5.85 -15.47 -6.85
N TYR A 20 -5.53 -14.45 -7.65
CA TYR A 20 -4.84 -13.24 -7.19
C TYR A 20 -5.57 -12.56 -6.04
N GLU A 21 -6.88 -12.32 -6.19
CA GLU A 21 -7.72 -11.65 -5.19
C GLU A 21 -7.72 -12.42 -3.86
N VAL A 22 -7.88 -13.75 -3.89
CA VAL A 22 -7.83 -14.58 -2.67
C VAL A 22 -6.47 -14.49 -1.98
N ILE A 23 -5.38 -14.59 -2.74
CA ILE A 23 -4.03 -14.50 -2.20
C ILE A 23 -3.72 -13.08 -1.68
N ARG A 24 -4.31 -12.06 -2.30
CA ARG A 24 -4.20 -10.67 -1.85
C ARG A 24 -4.85 -10.46 -0.49
N ASP A 25 -5.99 -11.09 -0.23
CA ASP A 25 -6.65 -10.99 1.08
C ASP A 25 -5.75 -11.56 2.19
N GLU A 26 -5.07 -12.69 1.95
CA GLU A 26 -4.07 -13.24 2.89
C GLU A 26 -2.86 -12.30 3.07
N MET A 27 -2.41 -11.67 1.98
CA MET A 27 -1.34 -10.66 2.04
C MET A 27 -1.76 -9.43 2.85
N ASP A 28 -3.00 -8.94 2.68
CA ASP A 28 -3.55 -7.80 3.42
C ASP A 28 -3.46 -8.05 4.93
N GLU A 29 -3.90 -9.22 5.40
CA GLU A 29 -3.84 -9.63 6.81
C GLU A 29 -2.39 -9.68 7.32
N PHE A 30 -1.49 -10.28 6.54
CA PHE A 30 -0.07 -10.35 6.88
C PHE A 30 0.57 -8.95 7.00
N VAL A 31 0.37 -8.08 6.01
CA VAL A 31 1.00 -6.75 6.00
C VAL A 31 0.38 -5.85 7.07
N LEU A 32 -0.92 -5.98 7.39
CA LEU A 32 -1.57 -5.28 8.50
C LEU A 32 -0.93 -5.66 9.83
N LYS A 33 -0.77 -6.96 10.10
CA LYS A 33 -0.11 -7.42 11.31
C LYS A 33 1.33 -6.93 11.36
N TYR A 34 2.12 -7.12 10.30
CA TYR A 34 3.53 -6.76 10.31
C TYR A 34 3.77 -5.26 10.44
N SER A 35 3.02 -4.43 9.71
CA SER A 35 3.20 -2.98 9.71
C SER A 35 2.70 -2.30 10.98
N LEU A 36 1.56 -2.75 11.55
CA LEU A 36 0.90 -2.06 12.65
C LEU A 36 1.08 -2.81 13.97
N VAL A 37 0.61 -4.05 14.06
CA VAL A 37 0.58 -4.80 15.33
C VAL A 37 1.98 -5.19 15.79
N ASP A 38 2.81 -5.74 14.90
CA ASP A 38 4.19 -6.10 15.24
C ASP A 38 5.02 -4.84 15.54
N SER A 39 4.81 -3.74 14.81
CA SER A 39 5.44 -2.45 15.14
C SER A 39 5.05 -1.99 16.54
N TYR A 40 3.75 -1.98 16.88
CA TYR A 40 3.27 -1.64 18.21
C TYR A 40 3.95 -2.49 19.29
N ASN A 41 4.06 -3.79 19.07
CA ASN A 41 4.77 -4.69 19.97
C ASN A 41 6.27 -4.36 20.09
N ASN A 42 6.94 -3.90 19.03
CA ASN A 42 8.33 -3.45 19.10
C ASN A 42 8.50 -2.26 20.07
N PHE A 43 7.58 -1.29 20.02
CA PHE A 43 7.59 -0.14 20.94
C PHE A 43 7.35 -0.57 22.39
N LEU A 44 6.39 -1.48 22.62
CA LEU A 44 6.15 -2.05 23.95
C LEU A 44 7.36 -2.80 24.50
N ALA A 45 8.02 -3.62 23.67
CA ALA A 45 9.20 -4.38 24.06
C ALA A 45 10.36 -3.48 24.49
N GLN A 46 10.49 -2.31 23.87
CA GLN A 46 11.49 -1.29 24.21
C GLN A 46 11.03 -0.31 25.30
N LYS A 47 9.83 -0.53 25.88
CA LYS A 47 9.21 0.36 26.88
C LYS A 47 9.10 1.83 26.42
N THR A 48 8.96 2.03 25.12
CA THR A 48 8.76 3.35 24.50
C THR A 48 7.30 3.54 24.11
N PRO A 49 6.69 4.71 24.31
CA PRO A 49 5.33 4.97 23.85
C PRO A 49 5.20 4.83 22.33
N TYR A 50 4.15 4.17 21.86
CA TYR A 50 3.85 4.13 20.42
C TYR A 50 3.39 5.51 19.94
N PRO A 51 3.94 6.03 18.82
CA PRO A 51 3.54 7.30 18.25
C PRO A 51 2.22 7.11 17.48
N PHE A 52 1.08 7.31 18.13
CA PHE A 52 -0.22 7.16 17.45
C PHE A 52 -0.43 8.28 16.42
N VAL A 53 -1.04 7.91 15.29
CA VAL A 53 -1.38 8.86 14.22
C VAL A 53 -2.56 9.72 14.67
N GLU A 54 -2.45 11.03 14.51
CA GLU A 54 -3.58 11.91 14.77
C GLU A 54 -4.60 11.83 13.64
N ILE A 55 -5.90 11.84 13.94
CA ILE A 55 -6.97 11.68 12.95
C ILE A 55 -6.88 12.71 11.81
N LYS A 56 -6.41 13.93 12.11
CA LYS A 56 -6.21 14.99 11.10
C LYS A 56 -5.14 14.62 10.06
N GLU A 57 -4.20 13.72 10.36
CA GLU A 57 -3.17 13.24 9.42
C GLU A 57 -3.76 12.34 8.31
N LEU A 58 -4.97 11.82 8.51
CA LEU A 58 -5.69 11.02 7.53
C LEU A 58 -6.47 11.91 6.54
N LYS A 59 -6.48 13.24 6.72
CA LYS A 59 -7.06 14.14 5.72
C LYS A 59 -6.16 14.15 4.47
N PRO A 60 -6.72 14.18 3.23
CA PRO A 60 -5.94 14.09 1.99
C PRO A 60 -4.76 15.06 1.84
N ARG A 61 -4.85 16.28 2.40
CA ARG A 61 -3.80 17.32 2.34
C ARG A 61 -3.01 17.46 3.64
N ALA A 62 -3.11 16.49 4.54
CA ALA A 62 -2.42 16.59 5.81
C ALA A 62 -0.90 16.63 5.59
N ILE A 63 -0.26 17.59 6.24
CA ILE A 63 1.19 17.66 6.31
C ILE A 63 1.62 16.72 7.43
N ILE A 64 2.35 15.66 7.04
CA ILE A 64 2.86 14.67 7.98
C ILE A 64 4.27 15.12 8.40
N PRO A 65 4.57 15.17 9.71
CA PRO A 65 5.92 15.45 10.20
C PRO A 65 6.93 14.44 9.64
N CYS A 66 8.08 14.93 9.14
CA CYS A 66 9.19 14.11 8.63
C CYS A 66 10.04 13.54 9.79
N ILE A 67 9.41 12.76 10.67
CA ILE A 67 10.09 12.10 11.81
C ILE A 67 10.06 10.60 11.56
N GLU A 68 11.24 9.98 11.41
CA GLU A 68 11.36 8.54 11.26
C GLU A 68 11.37 7.83 12.63
N PHE A 69 10.55 6.79 12.76
CA PHE A 69 10.50 5.96 13.96
C PHE A 69 11.17 4.62 13.70
N LYS A 70 12.33 4.41 14.31
CA LYS A 70 13.16 3.20 14.12
C LYS A 70 12.44 1.88 14.46
N LEU A 71 11.51 1.90 15.42
CA LEU A 71 10.76 0.72 15.87
C LEU A 71 9.54 0.41 15.00
N GLN A 72 9.18 1.33 14.10
CA GLN A 72 8.08 1.15 13.16
C GLN A 72 8.59 0.39 11.93
N ASN A 73 7.98 -0.77 11.65
CA ASN A 73 8.35 -1.58 10.50
C ASN A 73 8.00 -0.86 9.20
N SER A 74 9.00 -0.72 8.32
CA SER A 74 8.86 -0.12 6.99
C SER A 74 9.23 -1.10 5.90
N PHE A 75 8.51 -1.08 4.78
CA PHE A 75 8.74 -1.99 3.65
C PHE A 75 8.04 -1.48 2.39
N LEU A 76 8.36 -2.11 1.26
CA LEU A 76 7.70 -1.88 -0.03
C LEU A 76 7.51 -3.23 -0.73
N ILE A 77 6.28 -3.55 -1.11
CA ILE A 77 5.95 -4.78 -1.87
C ILE A 77 5.17 -4.38 -3.12
N PHE A 78 5.60 -4.91 -4.26
CA PHE A 78 4.81 -4.96 -5.49
C PHE A 78 4.24 -6.37 -5.64
N PHE A 79 2.92 -6.49 -5.66
CA PHE A 79 2.22 -7.74 -5.90
C PHE A 79 1.42 -7.65 -7.19
N ILE A 80 1.85 -8.36 -8.23
CA ILE A 80 1.35 -8.19 -9.60
C ILE A 80 0.67 -9.49 -10.06
N GLU A 81 -0.50 -9.35 -10.70
CA GLU A 81 -1.30 -10.48 -11.19
C GLU A 81 -0.57 -11.32 -12.25
N SER A 82 0.18 -10.69 -13.15
CA SER A 82 0.93 -11.36 -14.22
C SER A 82 2.41 -11.01 -14.20
N PRO A 83 3.29 -11.89 -14.71
CA PRO A 83 4.72 -11.63 -14.72
C PRO A 83 5.04 -10.41 -15.58
N LEU A 84 5.88 -9.51 -15.06
CA LEU A 84 6.34 -8.35 -15.82
C LEU A 84 7.18 -8.77 -17.03
N ASP A 85 6.81 -8.25 -18.19
CA ASP A 85 7.59 -8.39 -19.41
C ASP A 85 8.94 -7.65 -19.31
N ALA A 86 9.93 -8.16 -20.05
CA ALA A 86 11.26 -7.58 -20.11
C ALA A 86 11.27 -6.12 -20.61
N THR A 87 10.28 -5.72 -21.41
CA THR A 87 10.07 -4.33 -21.85
C THR A 87 9.93 -3.36 -20.68
N HIS A 88 9.37 -3.81 -19.55
CA HIS A 88 9.17 -2.98 -18.36
C HIS A 88 10.41 -2.89 -17.45
N LYS A 89 11.43 -3.72 -17.66
CA LYS A 89 12.65 -3.77 -16.83
C LYS A 89 13.42 -2.46 -16.78
N LYS A 90 13.27 -1.60 -17.79
CA LYS A 90 13.92 -0.28 -17.81
C LYS A 90 13.49 0.59 -16.63
N HIS A 91 12.20 0.52 -16.28
CA HIS A 91 11.56 1.39 -15.29
C HIS A 91 11.29 0.69 -13.96
N ILE A 92 11.07 -0.64 -13.99
CA ILE A 92 11.04 -1.49 -12.81
C ILE A 92 12.25 -2.42 -12.89
N ARG A 93 13.35 -2.05 -12.25
CA ARG A 93 14.61 -2.80 -12.36
C ARG A 93 14.64 -3.96 -11.39
N TYR A 94 14.57 -5.15 -11.96
CA TYR A 94 14.81 -6.42 -11.29
C TYR A 94 15.82 -7.24 -12.12
N PHE A 95 16.87 -7.72 -11.45
CA PHE A 95 17.99 -8.43 -12.07
C PHE A 95 18.02 -9.90 -11.66
N ASP A 96 18.66 -10.73 -12.46
CA ASP A 96 18.81 -12.17 -12.14
C ASP A 96 19.60 -12.41 -10.86
N ALA A 97 20.52 -11.51 -10.52
CA ALA A 97 21.24 -11.51 -9.24
C ALA A 97 20.31 -11.36 -8.02
N ASN A 98 19.11 -10.80 -8.23
CA ASN A 98 18.13 -10.50 -7.19
C ASN A 98 16.99 -11.52 -7.16
N LYS A 99 17.06 -12.57 -8.00
CA LYS A 99 16.09 -13.67 -7.98
C LYS A 99 16.19 -14.45 -6.68
N ILE A 100 15.05 -14.93 -6.18
CA ILE A 100 15.02 -15.83 -5.02
C ILE A 100 15.60 -17.20 -5.39
N THR A 101 16.90 -17.34 -5.16
CA THR A 101 17.65 -18.58 -5.27
C THR A 101 18.58 -18.69 -4.06
N LYS A 102 18.93 -19.92 -3.67
CA LYS A 102 19.85 -20.14 -2.54
C LYS A 102 21.18 -19.41 -2.77
N ALA A 103 21.72 -19.48 -3.98
CA ALA A 103 22.98 -18.82 -4.35
C ALA A 103 22.92 -17.29 -4.21
N ASN A 104 21.81 -16.66 -4.61
CA ASN A 104 21.66 -15.21 -4.52
C ASN A 104 21.41 -14.74 -3.08
N LEU A 105 20.64 -15.50 -2.29
CA LEU A 105 20.39 -15.19 -0.89
C LEU A 105 21.68 -15.23 -0.06
N THR A 106 22.56 -16.22 -0.30
CA THR A 106 23.86 -16.31 0.40
C THR A 106 24.79 -15.14 0.12
N LYS A 107 24.71 -14.54 -1.07
CA LYS A 107 25.56 -13.41 -1.45
C LYS A 107 25.15 -12.11 -0.76
N HIS A 108 23.91 -12.01 -0.28
CA HIS A 108 23.41 -10.81 0.36
C HIS A 108 23.70 -10.80 1.87
N LYS A 109 24.32 -9.72 2.33
CA LYS A 109 24.70 -9.51 3.74
C LYS A 109 23.53 -9.57 4.73
N TYR A 110 22.29 -9.39 4.24
CA TYR A 110 21.09 -9.29 5.05
C TYR A 110 20.51 -10.66 5.46
N PHE A 111 21.01 -11.77 4.91
CA PHE A 111 20.43 -13.09 5.14
C PHE A 111 21.37 -14.02 5.92
N HIS A 112 21.16 -14.10 7.24
CA HIS A 112 22.02 -14.87 8.13
C HIS A 112 21.69 -16.38 8.17
N ASP A 113 20.48 -16.82 7.77
CA ASP A 113 20.02 -18.21 7.93
C ASP A 113 19.69 -18.94 6.60
N VAL A 114 20.60 -18.86 5.61
CA VAL A 114 20.44 -19.52 4.30
C VAL A 114 20.47 -21.05 4.39
N LYS A 115 20.93 -21.60 5.51
CA LYS A 115 21.09 -23.05 5.69
C LYS A 115 19.75 -23.78 5.59
N ASN A 116 18.68 -23.16 6.10
CA ASN A 116 17.31 -23.70 6.11
C ASN A 116 16.47 -23.27 4.89
N PHE A 117 17.06 -22.61 3.89
CA PHE A 117 16.31 -22.18 2.70
C PHE A 117 15.99 -23.38 1.80
N HIS A 118 14.70 -23.74 1.73
CA HIS A 118 14.15 -24.64 0.73
C HIS A 118 13.58 -23.84 -0.44
N ARG A 119 13.83 -24.30 -1.68
CA ARG A 119 13.38 -23.64 -2.91
C ARG A 119 11.86 -23.36 -2.94
N ASN A 120 11.07 -24.19 -2.27
CA ASN A 120 9.62 -24.06 -2.23
C ASN A 120 9.15 -22.93 -1.33
N LEU A 121 9.94 -22.48 -0.35
CA LEU A 121 9.57 -21.39 0.58
C LEU A 121 9.22 -20.07 -0.11
N LYS A 122 9.64 -19.88 -1.37
CA LYS A 122 9.31 -18.69 -2.16
C LYS A 122 7.85 -18.64 -2.62
N TYR A 123 7.12 -19.75 -2.61
CA TYR A 123 5.73 -19.80 -3.07
C TYR A 123 4.78 -19.45 -1.93
N ILE A 124 3.76 -18.65 -2.22
CA ILE A 124 2.84 -18.11 -1.22
C ILE A 124 2.09 -19.17 -0.43
N GLU A 125 1.78 -20.29 -1.06
CA GLU A 125 1.06 -21.43 -0.46
C GLU A 125 1.92 -22.22 0.54
N SER A 126 3.22 -21.95 0.60
CA SER A 126 4.10 -22.65 1.53
C SER A 126 3.90 -22.17 2.96
N HIS A 127 3.79 -23.10 3.90
CA HIS A 127 3.61 -22.80 5.34
C HIS A 127 4.67 -21.82 5.90
N GLY A 128 5.91 -21.84 5.37
CA GLY A 128 6.98 -20.95 5.79
C GLY A 128 7.07 -19.61 5.03
N PHE A 129 6.20 -19.35 4.06
CA PHE A 129 6.31 -18.19 3.17
C PHE A 129 6.26 -16.86 3.92
N PHE A 130 5.28 -16.66 4.80
CA PHE A 130 5.11 -15.40 5.53
C PHE A 130 6.24 -15.12 6.51
N ASN A 131 6.83 -16.16 7.11
CA ASN A 131 8.03 -16.02 7.93
C ASN A 131 9.25 -15.66 7.07
N PHE A 132 9.36 -16.26 5.89
CA PHE A 132 10.43 -15.97 4.94
C PHE A 132 10.37 -14.53 4.42
N ILE A 133 9.22 -14.07 3.91
CA ILE A 133 9.06 -12.68 3.47
C ILE A 133 9.30 -11.70 4.63
N LYS A 134 8.81 -11.99 5.85
CA LYS A 134 9.06 -11.16 7.04
C LYS A 134 10.55 -10.92 7.31
N SER A 135 11.41 -11.90 7.03
CA SER A 135 12.87 -11.74 7.16
C SER A 135 13.48 -10.82 6.10
N LEU A 136 12.81 -10.64 4.95
CA LEU A 136 13.28 -9.85 3.81
C LEU A 136 12.68 -8.43 3.77
N LEU A 137 11.56 -8.17 4.45
CA LEU A 137 10.91 -6.86 4.46
C LEU A 137 11.80 -5.69 4.96
N PRO A 138 12.73 -5.88 5.92
CA PRO A 138 13.62 -4.82 6.36
C PRO A 138 14.64 -4.36 5.31
N VAL A 139 14.81 -5.09 4.20
CA VAL A 139 15.75 -4.72 3.13
C VAL A 139 15.35 -3.38 2.50
N ASP A 140 16.33 -2.59 2.05
CA ASP A 140 16.12 -1.23 1.53
C ASP A 140 15.38 -1.13 0.18
N TYR A 141 14.96 -2.26 -0.38
CA TYR A 141 14.42 -2.37 -1.71
C TYR A 141 13.06 -3.04 -1.72
N ALA A 142 12.35 -2.89 -2.84
CA ALA A 142 11.03 -3.48 -2.95
C ALA A 142 11.12 -4.99 -3.16
N LEU A 143 10.17 -5.71 -2.56
CA LEU A 143 9.91 -7.11 -2.86
C LEU A 143 8.95 -7.21 -4.04
N LEU A 144 9.17 -8.17 -4.94
CA LEU A 144 8.32 -8.41 -6.11
C LEU A 144 7.71 -9.81 -6.05
N ILE A 145 6.39 -9.84 -5.87
CA ILE A 145 5.56 -11.03 -5.90
C ILE A 145 4.79 -11.03 -7.22
N GLN A 146 4.94 -12.10 -7.98
CA GLN A 146 4.26 -12.31 -9.27
C GLN A 146 4.24 -13.81 -9.58
N PRO A 147 3.47 -14.29 -10.57
CA PRO A 147 3.48 -15.70 -10.95
C PRO A 147 4.88 -16.18 -11.34
N ASP A 148 5.25 -17.40 -10.94
CA ASP A 148 6.49 -18.00 -11.41
C ASP A 148 6.42 -18.24 -12.92
N THR A 149 7.43 -17.78 -13.67
CA THR A 149 7.52 -17.94 -15.13
C THR A 149 7.56 -19.40 -15.57
N VAL A 150 7.99 -20.32 -14.70
CA VAL A 150 8.15 -21.75 -15.03
C VAL A 150 6.86 -22.53 -14.79
N LEU A 151 6.27 -22.41 -13.59
CA LEU A 151 5.04 -23.14 -13.23
C LEU A 151 3.76 -22.37 -13.61
N LYS A 152 3.88 -21.10 -14.02
CA LYS A 152 2.87 -20.14 -14.54
C LYS A 152 1.60 -19.94 -13.71
N LYS A 153 1.36 -20.74 -12.68
CA LYS A 153 0.11 -20.77 -11.90
C LYS A 153 0.28 -20.32 -10.45
N ASN A 154 1.46 -20.49 -9.86
CA ASN A 154 1.66 -20.19 -8.44
C ASN A 154 2.35 -18.83 -8.27
N TYR A 155 1.81 -18.01 -7.38
CA TYR A 155 2.47 -16.77 -6.98
C TYR A 155 3.69 -17.07 -6.12
N ALA A 156 4.78 -16.39 -6.44
CA ALA A 156 6.04 -16.53 -5.71
C ALA A 156 6.65 -15.16 -5.44
N LEU A 157 7.39 -15.05 -4.34
CA LEU A 157 8.41 -14.03 -4.22
C LEU A 157 9.47 -14.32 -5.28
N THR A 158 9.51 -13.51 -6.34
CA THR A 158 10.42 -13.73 -7.46
C THR A 158 11.73 -13.00 -7.27
N HIS A 159 11.67 -11.77 -6.75
CA HIS A 159 12.82 -10.91 -6.52
C HIS A 159 12.69 -10.17 -5.19
N PHE A 160 13.82 -9.97 -4.50
CA PHE A 160 13.87 -9.30 -3.18
C PHE A 160 14.56 -7.93 -3.20
N HIS A 161 14.99 -7.49 -4.38
CA HIS A 161 15.72 -6.24 -4.55
C HIS A 161 15.29 -5.58 -5.86
N VAL A 162 14.09 -4.99 -5.84
CA VAL A 162 13.52 -4.27 -6.97
C VAL A 162 13.62 -2.76 -6.75
N ARG A 163 14.02 -2.05 -7.80
CA ARG A 163 14.14 -0.57 -7.84
C ARG A 163 13.18 0.02 -8.86
N ILE A 164 12.69 1.21 -8.57
CA ILE A 164 11.86 1.98 -9.50
C ILE A 164 12.73 3.08 -10.09
N ASP A 165 13.13 2.89 -11.35
CA ASP A 165 13.97 3.80 -12.13
C ASP A 165 13.11 4.51 -13.19
N TRP A 166 11.99 5.09 -12.73
CA TRP A 166 11.19 6.01 -13.52
C TRP A 166 11.17 7.37 -12.81
N PRO A 167 11.59 8.46 -13.47
CA PRO A 167 11.63 9.76 -12.83
C PRO A 167 10.25 10.22 -12.33
N ILE A 168 10.23 10.86 -11.16
CA ILE A 168 9.00 11.42 -10.58
C ILE A 168 8.37 12.45 -11.52
N ALA A 169 9.20 13.25 -12.20
CA ALA A 169 8.74 14.22 -13.19
C ALA A 169 8.00 13.53 -14.35
N ASP A 170 8.54 12.42 -14.86
CA ASP A 170 7.90 11.65 -15.95
C ASP A 170 6.58 11.02 -15.48
N ALA A 171 6.53 10.50 -14.25
CA ALA A 171 5.31 9.95 -13.67
C ALA A 171 4.22 11.02 -13.46
N ALA A 172 4.61 12.20 -12.98
CA ALA A 172 3.72 13.33 -12.81
C ALA A 172 3.25 13.88 -14.17
N GLU A 173 4.13 13.94 -15.17
CA GLU A 173 3.79 14.32 -16.54
C GLU A 173 2.77 13.36 -17.16
N ASP A 174 3.01 12.06 -17.03
CA ASP A 174 2.13 11.00 -17.52
C ASP A 174 0.71 11.14 -16.95
N LEU A 175 0.61 11.28 -15.62
CA LEU A 175 -0.68 11.52 -14.96
C LEU A 175 -1.34 12.82 -15.43
N ALA A 176 -0.57 13.90 -15.56
CA ALA A 176 -1.10 15.20 -15.94
C ALA A 176 -1.60 15.23 -17.40
N LYS A 177 -0.97 14.45 -18.29
CA LYS A 177 -1.45 14.21 -19.65
C LYS A 177 -2.77 13.44 -19.65
N ASP A 178 -2.85 12.35 -18.89
CA ASP A 178 -4.07 11.54 -18.74
C ASP A 178 -5.26 12.36 -18.24
N LEU A 179 -5.01 13.21 -17.24
CA LEU A 179 -6.01 14.10 -16.65
C LEU A 179 -6.26 15.38 -17.47
N ARG A 180 -5.57 15.54 -18.60
CA ARG A 180 -5.68 16.67 -19.53
C ARG A 180 -5.36 18.02 -18.89
N TYR A 181 -4.45 18.06 -17.93
CA TYR A 181 -3.89 19.32 -17.39
C TYR A 181 -2.75 19.87 -18.23
N ILE A 182 -2.07 19.00 -18.98
CA ILE A 182 -1.03 19.34 -19.95
C ILE A 182 -1.23 18.54 -21.24
N SER A 183 -0.55 18.94 -22.32
CA SER A 183 -0.66 18.30 -23.63
C SER A 183 0.65 17.68 -24.14
N LYS A 184 1.77 18.38 -23.99
CA LYS A 184 3.07 18.03 -24.57
C LYS A 184 4.05 17.60 -23.50
N GLY A 185 4.33 18.47 -22.53
CA GLY A 185 5.36 18.25 -21.53
C GLY A 185 5.07 18.97 -20.22
N LEU A 186 5.71 18.51 -19.14
CA LEU A 186 5.47 18.97 -17.78
C LEU A 186 5.73 20.48 -17.62
N TYR A 187 6.77 20.97 -18.28
CA TYR A 187 7.23 22.36 -18.23
C TYR A 187 6.58 23.26 -19.29
N GLU A 188 5.58 22.77 -20.05
CA GLU A 188 4.96 23.55 -21.13
C GLU A 188 4.28 24.85 -20.64
N LYS A 189 3.98 24.95 -19.33
CA LYS A 189 3.39 26.13 -18.67
C LYS A 189 4.31 26.75 -17.60
N GLY A 190 5.62 26.45 -17.67
CA GLY A 190 6.65 26.96 -16.76
C GLY A 190 6.86 26.15 -15.48
N ASP A 191 7.97 26.41 -14.80
CA ASP A 191 8.48 25.61 -13.67
C ASP A 191 7.51 25.55 -12.49
N LYS A 192 6.88 26.68 -12.15
CA LYS A 192 5.89 26.74 -11.07
C LYS A 192 4.68 25.83 -11.35
N TYR A 193 4.28 25.68 -12.61
CA TYR A 193 3.18 24.78 -12.96
C TYR A 193 3.63 23.32 -12.85
N ALA A 194 4.84 23.01 -13.32
CA ALA A 194 5.45 21.69 -13.18
C ALA A 194 5.56 21.25 -11.72
N GLU A 195 6.04 22.14 -10.83
CA GLU A 195 6.13 21.88 -9.39
C GLU A 195 4.75 21.60 -8.77
N ASN A 196 3.74 22.40 -9.12
CA ASN A 196 2.38 22.20 -8.63
C ASN A 196 1.77 20.88 -9.13
N ILE A 197 2.05 20.48 -10.36
CA ILE A 197 1.64 19.18 -10.90
C ILE A 197 2.31 18.04 -10.13
N GLN A 198 3.60 18.14 -9.82
CA GLN A 198 4.29 17.13 -9.00
C GLN A 198 3.65 17.04 -7.60
N LYS A 199 3.37 18.17 -6.93
CA LYS A 199 2.66 18.16 -5.63
C LYS A 199 1.29 17.47 -5.74
N LYS A 200 0.57 17.71 -6.84
CA LYS A 200 -0.71 17.05 -7.11
C LYS A 200 -0.58 15.58 -7.45
N PHE A 201 0.53 15.15 -8.04
CA PHE A 201 0.84 13.74 -8.24
C PHE A 201 0.97 13.00 -6.90
N PHE A 202 1.65 13.58 -5.91
CA PHE A 202 1.66 13.02 -4.55
C PHE A 202 0.26 12.98 -3.93
N GLU A 203 -0.50 14.08 -4.05
CA GLU A 203 -1.88 14.15 -3.55
C GLU A 203 -2.79 13.10 -4.21
N TYR A 204 -2.64 12.85 -5.51
CA TYR A 204 -3.40 11.84 -6.25
C TYR A 204 -3.30 10.45 -5.61
N TYR A 205 -2.15 10.14 -5.02
CA TYR A 205 -1.84 8.88 -4.35
C TYR A 205 -1.94 8.95 -2.81
N GLY A 206 -2.53 10.02 -2.28
CA GLY A 206 -2.74 10.19 -0.85
C GLY A 206 -1.47 10.46 -0.07
N MET A 207 -0.43 11.01 -0.71
CA MET A 207 0.84 11.32 -0.09
C MET A 207 1.08 12.82 0.00
N SER A 208 1.90 13.22 0.98
CA SER A 208 2.53 14.54 1.00
C SER A 208 3.67 14.59 -0.02
N ALA A 209 3.94 15.77 -0.58
CA ALA A 209 5.08 16.00 -1.48
C ALA A 209 6.44 15.77 -0.82
N MET A 210 6.50 15.75 0.52
CA MET A 210 7.71 15.44 1.30
C MET A 210 7.83 13.94 1.61
N ALA A 211 7.30 13.07 0.75
CA ALA A 211 7.33 11.64 0.99
C ALA A 211 8.75 11.06 0.84
N GLY A 212 9.19 10.25 1.82
CA GLY A 212 10.46 9.54 1.77
C GLY A 212 10.56 8.51 0.62
N GLY A 213 11.77 7.98 0.40
CA GLY A 213 12.11 7.20 -0.79
C GLY A 213 11.19 6.02 -1.12
N ARG A 214 10.83 5.18 -0.14
CA ARG A 214 9.92 4.02 -0.35
C ARG A 214 8.52 4.44 -0.77
N ARG A 215 7.99 5.52 -0.17
CA ARG A 215 6.67 6.08 -0.48
C ARG A 215 6.65 6.65 -1.90
N THR A 216 7.68 7.42 -2.26
CA THR A 216 7.86 7.95 -3.61
C THR A 216 7.99 6.84 -4.65
N ALA A 217 8.81 5.82 -4.39
CA ALA A 217 8.93 4.66 -5.27
C ALA A 217 7.60 3.92 -5.47
N ALA A 218 6.77 3.82 -4.42
CA ALA A 218 5.46 3.19 -4.50
C ALA A 218 4.52 3.91 -5.48
N ILE A 219 4.40 5.23 -5.39
CA ILE A 219 3.46 5.98 -6.24
C ILE A 219 3.94 6.09 -7.68
N VAL A 220 5.25 6.20 -7.88
CA VAL A 220 5.85 6.16 -9.22
C VAL A 220 5.64 4.79 -9.85
N GLY A 221 5.89 3.71 -9.09
CA GLY A 221 5.60 2.35 -9.51
C GLY A 221 4.12 2.13 -9.81
N ALA A 222 3.23 2.66 -8.97
CA ALA A 222 1.78 2.62 -9.17
C ALA A 222 1.36 3.30 -10.48
N GLN A 223 1.89 4.50 -10.73
CA GLN A 223 1.62 5.21 -11.97
C GLN A 223 2.14 4.45 -13.19
N TYR A 224 3.33 3.84 -13.08
CA TYR A 224 3.89 3.08 -14.19
C TYR A 224 3.07 1.83 -14.50
N LEU A 225 2.64 1.09 -13.46
CA LEU A 225 1.87 -0.14 -13.61
C LEU A 225 0.47 0.09 -14.20
N ARG A 226 -0.06 1.32 -14.16
CA ARG A 226 -1.30 1.69 -14.89
C ARG A 226 -1.18 1.61 -16.41
N LYS A 227 0.04 1.49 -16.94
CA LYS A 227 0.30 1.28 -18.38
C LYS A 227 0.17 -0.19 -18.79
N ILE A 228 0.01 -1.08 -17.82
CA ILE A 228 -0.09 -2.53 -17.99
C ILE A 228 -1.58 -2.92 -17.86
N GLN A 229 -2.04 -3.94 -18.59
CA GLN A 229 -3.47 -4.29 -18.63
C GLN A 229 -3.93 -5.10 -17.40
N GLU A 230 -2.98 -5.63 -16.64
CA GLU A 230 -3.17 -6.44 -15.46
C GLU A 230 -3.27 -5.63 -14.17
N ILE A 231 -3.87 -6.22 -13.14
CA ILE A 231 -3.98 -5.57 -11.83
C ILE A 231 -2.71 -5.77 -11.01
N ALA A 232 -2.41 -4.79 -10.16
CA ALA A 232 -1.32 -4.83 -9.22
C ALA A 232 -1.74 -4.17 -7.91
N THR A 233 -1.17 -4.65 -6.82
CA THR A 233 -1.36 -4.13 -5.47
C THR A 233 0.01 -3.76 -4.93
N ILE A 234 0.12 -2.54 -4.40
CA ILE A 234 1.35 -2.00 -3.84
C ILE A 234 1.12 -1.74 -2.37
N TYR A 235 1.97 -2.34 -1.54
CA TYR A 235 1.95 -2.16 -0.10
C TYR A 235 3.15 -1.37 0.36
N VAL A 236 2.90 -0.36 1.19
CA VAL A 236 3.95 0.48 1.76
C VAL A 236 3.74 0.62 3.26
N GLY A 237 4.65 0.03 4.04
CA GLY A 237 4.79 0.35 5.45
C GLY A 237 5.72 1.56 5.59
N SER A 238 5.27 2.62 6.23
CA SER A 238 6.08 3.83 6.45
C SER A 238 6.36 4.04 7.92
N SER A 239 7.64 4.22 8.26
CA SER A 239 8.08 4.65 9.59
C SER A 239 7.60 6.07 9.88
N GLU A 240 7.71 6.97 8.91
CA GLU A 240 7.37 8.40 9.05
C GLU A 240 5.89 8.66 9.29
N SER A 241 5.00 8.01 8.52
CA SER A 241 3.55 8.20 8.66
C SER A 241 2.90 7.18 9.59
N ARG A 242 3.62 6.14 10.03
CA ARG A 242 3.12 5.04 10.87
C ARG A 242 1.86 4.38 10.29
N THR A 243 1.79 4.37 8.97
CA THR A 243 0.64 3.87 8.21
C THR A 243 1.07 2.70 7.35
N LEU A 244 0.13 1.78 7.13
CA LEU A 244 0.13 0.93 5.95
C LEU A 244 -0.65 1.64 4.85
N LEU A 245 0.00 1.92 3.72
CA LEU A 245 -0.67 2.37 2.50
C LEU A 245 -0.84 1.18 1.56
N LYS A 246 -2.04 1.03 1.02
CA LYS A 246 -2.35 0.11 -0.07
C LYS A 246 -2.81 0.91 -1.29
N ILE A 247 -2.25 0.60 -2.45
CA ILE A 247 -2.68 1.12 -3.75
C ILE A 247 -3.03 -0.07 -4.62
N ASP A 248 -4.27 -0.15 -5.09
CA ASP A 248 -4.79 -1.24 -5.92
C ASP A 248 -5.78 -0.71 -6.98
N GLU A 249 -6.51 -1.61 -7.65
CA GLU A 249 -7.51 -1.25 -8.65
C GLU A 249 -8.73 -0.50 -8.10
N GLN A 250 -8.99 -0.61 -6.79
CA GLN A 250 -10.12 0.03 -6.12
C GLN A 250 -9.76 1.44 -5.64
N GLY A 251 -8.46 1.74 -5.53
CA GLY A 251 -7.95 3.06 -5.25
C GLY A 251 -6.89 3.02 -4.16
N ILE A 252 -7.03 3.92 -3.19
CA ILE A 252 -6.03 4.12 -2.14
C ILE A 252 -6.69 3.88 -0.79
N SER A 253 -6.02 3.12 0.07
CA SER A 253 -6.40 3.00 1.47
C SER A 253 -5.21 3.17 2.41
N LYS A 254 -5.48 3.70 3.59
CA LYS A 254 -4.51 3.82 4.68
C LYS A 254 -5.05 3.15 5.93
N SER A 255 -4.28 2.23 6.50
CA SER A 255 -4.54 1.63 7.81
C SER A 255 -3.55 2.15 8.84
N VAL A 256 -4.06 2.48 10.03
CA VAL A 256 -3.31 3.03 11.17
C VAL A 256 -3.81 2.45 12.50
N LEU A 257 -3.02 2.59 13.55
CA LEU A 257 -3.48 2.37 14.92
C LEU A 257 -4.02 3.68 15.50
N VAL A 258 -5.22 3.61 16.08
CA VAL A 258 -5.91 4.74 16.71
C VAL A 258 -6.34 4.35 18.12
N LYS A 259 -6.29 5.31 19.03
CA LYS A 259 -6.86 5.18 20.38
C LYS A 259 -8.28 5.71 20.41
N PHE A 260 -9.19 4.89 20.93
CA PHE A 260 -10.58 5.25 21.18
C PHE A 260 -10.85 5.34 22.69
N THR A 261 -11.63 6.33 23.07
CA THR A 261 -12.18 6.53 24.42
C THR A 261 -13.29 5.51 24.70
N ARG A 262 -13.65 5.34 25.98
CA ARG A 262 -14.75 4.44 26.36
C ARG A 262 -16.09 4.84 25.72
N ASP A 263 -16.35 6.12 25.56
CA ASP A 263 -17.60 6.61 24.99
C ASP A 263 -17.66 6.38 23.47
N GLU A 264 -16.55 6.58 22.76
CA GLU A 264 -16.46 6.20 21.34
C GLU A 264 -16.67 4.70 21.16
N ILE A 265 -16.07 3.85 22.01
CA ILE A 265 -16.30 2.39 21.96
C ILE A 265 -17.78 2.05 22.19
N ARG A 266 -18.46 2.71 23.15
CA ARG A 266 -19.91 2.50 23.37
C ARG A 266 -20.72 2.87 22.13
N GLN A 267 -20.37 3.97 21.46
CA GLN A 267 -21.02 4.39 20.22
C GLN A 267 -20.77 3.37 19.10
N ILE A 268 -19.53 2.94 18.88
CA ILE A 268 -19.14 1.96 17.87
C ILE A 268 -19.92 0.65 18.07
N VAL A 269 -19.94 0.13 19.30
CA VAL A 269 -20.60 -1.13 19.65
C VAL A 269 -22.11 -1.03 19.43
N LYS A 270 -22.72 0.11 19.79
CA LYS A 270 -24.15 0.38 19.55
C LYS A 270 -24.46 0.47 18.06
N LEU A 271 -23.65 1.20 17.29
CA LEU A 271 -23.82 1.37 15.85
C LEU A 271 -23.69 0.04 15.09
N ALA A 272 -22.74 -0.81 15.50
CA ALA A 272 -22.51 -2.11 14.91
C ALA A 272 -23.49 -3.19 15.41
N ASN A 273 -24.36 -2.88 16.37
CA ASN A 273 -25.28 -3.82 17.02
C ASN A 273 -24.59 -5.10 17.54
N ILE A 274 -23.45 -4.94 18.21
CA ILE A 274 -22.68 -6.04 18.80
C ILE A 274 -22.52 -5.83 20.32
N THR A 275 -21.97 -6.82 21.03
CA THR A 275 -21.67 -6.68 22.46
C THR A 275 -20.26 -6.12 22.67
N GLN A 276 -20.03 -5.45 23.81
CA GLN A 276 -18.69 -4.94 24.15
C GLN A 276 -17.65 -6.07 24.26
N ASN A 277 -18.01 -7.21 24.83
CA ASN A 277 -17.12 -8.36 24.96
C ASN A 277 -16.72 -8.91 23.59
N PHE A 278 -17.67 -8.97 22.67
CA PHE A 278 -17.42 -9.35 21.29
C PHE A 278 -16.48 -8.37 20.58
N PHE A 279 -16.72 -7.05 20.73
CA PHE A 279 -15.84 -6.03 20.16
C PHE A 279 -14.40 -6.15 20.70
N LYS A 280 -14.25 -6.27 22.02
CA LYS A 280 -12.95 -6.45 22.68
C LYS A 280 -12.19 -7.66 22.17
N LYS A 281 -12.88 -8.78 21.95
CA LYS A 281 -12.25 -10.02 21.48
C LYS A 281 -11.72 -9.89 20.04
N ASN A 282 -12.49 -9.24 19.17
CA ASN A 282 -12.29 -9.33 17.72
C ASN A 282 -11.69 -8.07 17.07
N TYR A 283 -11.78 -6.89 17.69
CA TYR A 283 -11.36 -5.61 17.07
C TYR A 283 -10.29 -4.84 17.84
N VAL A 284 -10.09 -5.16 19.12
CA VAL A 284 -9.16 -4.41 19.99
C VAL A 284 -7.78 -5.00 19.93
N ILE A 285 -6.77 -4.27 19.46
CA ILE A 285 -5.37 -4.75 19.47
C ILE A 285 -4.82 -4.78 20.89
N ALA A 286 -5.00 -3.68 21.63
CA ALA A 286 -4.50 -3.51 22.98
C ALA A 286 -5.37 -2.55 23.79
N MET A 287 -5.21 -2.55 25.11
CA MET A 287 -5.78 -1.56 26.01
C MET A 287 -4.65 -0.80 26.68
N GLU A 288 -4.67 0.53 26.60
CA GLU A 288 -3.70 1.41 27.26
C GLU A 288 -4.45 2.37 28.20
N ALA A 289 -4.28 2.16 29.51
CA ALA A 289 -5.02 2.87 30.55
C ALA A 289 -6.55 2.80 30.31
N GLU A 290 -7.18 3.94 30.02
CA GLU A 290 -8.62 4.01 29.73
C GLU A 290 -8.97 4.02 28.23
N LYS A 291 -7.96 3.91 27.37
CA LYS A 291 -8.13 3.94 25.91
C LYS A 291 -7.96 2.56 25.28
N THR A 292 -8.70 2.34 24.22
CA THR A 292 -8.72 1.10 23.46
C THR A 292 -8.02 1.32 22.13
N VAL A 293 -7.02 0.49 21.80
CA VAL A 293 -6.28 0.58 20.54
C VAL A 293 -6.92 -0.33 19.51
N CYS A 294 -7.30 0.22 18.36
CA CYS A 294 -7.87 -0.52 17.24
C CYS A 294 -7.16 -0.16 15.93
N ILE A 295 -7.30 -1.03 14.93
CA ILE A 295 -6.88 -0.71 13.56
C ILE A 295 -8.01 0.09 12.90
N PHE A 296 -7.67 1.28 12.43
CA PHE A 296 -8.59 2.15 11.69
C PHE A 296 -8.12 2.25 10.24
N ASN A 297 -9.03 2.05 9.30
CA ASN A 297 -8.76 2.09 7.88
C ASN A 297 -9.60 3.16 7.19
N THR A 298 -8.95 3.91 6.30
CA THR A 298 -9.55 4.99 5.53
C THR A 298 -9.39 4.69 4.05
N TYR A 299 -10.48 4.79 3.30
CA TYR A 299 -10.48 4.74 1.84
C TYR A 299 -10.58 6.14 1.24
N TYR A 300 -9.90 6.33 0.12
CA TYR A 300 -9.90 7.58 -0.61
C TYR A 300 -10.39 7.36 -2.03
N THR A 301 -11.17 8.31 -2.54
CA THR A 301 -11.60 8.34 -3.95
C THR A 301 -11.15 9.64 -4.60
N HIS A 302 -10.90 9.55 -5.90
CA HIS A 302 -10.57 10.70 -6.72
C HIS A 302 -11.78 11.61 -6.90
N THR A 303 -11.56 12.92 -6.77
CA THR A 303 -12.58 13.93 -7.08
C THR A 303 -12.69 14.12 -8.60
N SER A 304 -13.67 14.91 -9.05
CA SER A 304 -13.84 15.25 -10.48
C SER A 304 -12.60 15.93 -11.10
N HIS A 305 -11.74 16.55 -10.28
CA HIS A 305 -10.49 17.17 -10.69
C HIS A 305 -9.36 16.16 -10.91
N ALA A 306 -9.46 14.96 -10.34
CA ALA A 306 -8.48 13.89 -10.44
C ALA A 306 -8.98 12.73 -11.32
N ILE A 307 -10.00 12.96 -12.15
CA ILE A 307 -10.51 11.99 -13.13
C ILE A 307 -10.45 12.64 -14.52
N PRO A 308 -10.13 11.88 -15.59
CA PRO A 308 -10.13 12.41 -16.95
C PRO A 308 -11.46 13.10 -17.31
N PRO A 309 -11.42 14.25 -18.01
CA PRO A 309 -12.64 14.90 -18.49
C PRO A 309 -13.39 14.04 -19.51
N GLU A 310 -14.71 13.95 -19.36
CA GLU A 310 -15.59 13.28 -20.33
C GLU A 310 -15.39 13.74 -21.78
N ARG A 311 -15.18 15.05 -21.97
CA ARG A 311 -14.99 15.66 -23.31
C ARG A 311 -13.52 15.77 -23.74
N GLY A 312 -12.58 15.22 -22.97
CA GLY A 312 -11.15 15.28 -23.28
C GLY A 312 -10.54 16.70 -23.36
N ARG A 313 -11.27 17.74 -22.93
CA ARG A 313 -10.82 19.13 -23.00
C ARG A 313 -9.67 19.37 -22.04
N LEU A 314 -8.70 20.20 -22.46
CA LEU A 314 -7.63 20.64 -21.58
C LEU A 314 -8.21 21.46 -20.42
N ARG A 315 -7.68 21.22 -19.22
CA ARG A 315 -8.08 21.88 -17.97
C ARG A 315 -6.92 22.72 -17.44
N LYS A 316 -7.26 23.81 -16.74
CA LYS A 316 -6.31 24.60 -15.98
C LYS A 316 -6.21 24.06 -14.56
N LEU A 317 -4.99 23.84 -14.07
CA LEU A 317 -4.78 23.42 -12.69
C LEU A 317 -5.23 24.51 -11.71
N LYS A 318 -6.07 24.13 -10.75
CA LYS A 318 -6.36 24.91 -9.54
C LYS A 318 -5.66 24.22 -8.37
N VAL A 319 -4.69 24.88 -7.77
CA VAL A 319 -3.84 24.24 -6.74
C VAL A 319 -4.63 23.93 -5.47
N ASP A 320 -5.63 24.75 -5.14
CA ASP A 320 -6.40 24.59 -3.90
C ASP A 320 -7.46 23.51 -3.95
N THR A 321 -7.83 23.02 -5.14
CA THR A 321 -8.86 21.99 -5.27
C THR A 321 -8.31 20.62 -4.89
N ASN A 322 -9.02 19.91 -4.01
CA ASN A 322 -8.63 18.57 -3.59
C ASN A 322 -8.79 17.56 -4.74
N TRP A 323 -7.80 16.71 -4.93
CA TRP A 323 -7.77 15.60 -5.87
C TRP A 323 -8.25 14.30 -5.24
N LEU A 324 -8.22 14.22 -3.91
CA LEU A 324 -8.76 13.10 -3.13
C LEU A 324 -9.77 13.58 -2.11
N THR A 325 -10.73 12.71 -1.81
CA THR A 325 -11.63 12.82 -0.66
C THR A 325 -11.71 11.47 0.05
N VAL A 326 -12.01 11.49 1.34
CA VAL A 326 -12.34 10.27 2.09
C VAL A 326 -13.67 9.74 1.60
N SER A 327 -13.72 8.47 1.24
CA SER A 327 -14.91 7.76 0.77
C SER A 327 -15.47 6.76 1.77
N GLY A 328 -14.60 6.24 2.65
CA GLY A 328 -14.97 5.24 3.65
C GLY A 328 -14.04 5.27 4.84
N GLU A 329 -14.60 4.97 6.00
CA GLU A 329 -13.92 4.97 7.29
C GLU A 329 -14.44 3.78 8.09
N GLN A 330 -13.52 2.94 8.56
CA GLN A 330 -13.90 1.70 9.24
C GLN A 330 -12.85 1.24 10.24
N ILE A 331 -13.32 0.52 11.26
CA ILE A 331 -12.47 -0.21 12.19
C ILE A 331 -12.32 -1.63 11.66
N LEU A 332 -11.07 -2.05 11.45
CA LEU A 332 -10.77 -3.39 11.00
C LEU A 332 -10.77 -4.37 12.18
N PRO A 333 -11.17 -5.63 11.96
CA PRO A 333 -10.94 -6.66 12.95
C PRO A 333 -9.42 -6.89 13.15
N ARG A 334 -9.08 -7.63 14.20
CA ARG A 334 -7.71 -8.11 14.42
C ARG A 334 -7.24 -8.90 13.20
N PRO A 335 -5.94 -8.81 12.83
CA PRO A 335 -5.43 -9.59 11.73
C PRO A 335 -5.72 -11.10 11.89
N PHE A 336 -6.04 -11.76 10.78
CA PHE A 336 -6.44 -13.17 10.66
C PHE A 336 -7.81 -13.51 11.29
N THR A 337 -8.64 -12.51 11.57
CA THR A 337 -10.02 -12.72 12.00
C THR A 337 -10.94 -12.93 10.80
N VAL A 338 -11.25 -14.18 10.47
CA VAL A 338 -11.97 -14.54 9.23
C VAL A 338 -13.48 -14.22 9.28
N LYS A 339 -14.10 -14.35 10.46
CA LYS A 339 -15.58 -14.41 10.57
C LYS A 339 -16.28 -13.06 10.57
N TYR A 340 -15.57 -11.96 10.77
CA TYR A 340 -16.19 -10.69 11.14
C TYR A 340 -15.78 -9.56 10.20
N PRO A 341 -16.74 -8.77 9.70
CA PRO A 341 -16.45 -7.69 8.77
C PRO A 341 -15.91 -6.45 9.49
N PRO A 342 -15.29 -5.51 8.76
CA PRO A 342 -15.02 -4.17 9.26
C PRO A 342 -16.29 -3.45 9.77
N ILE A 343 -16.13 -2.60 10.78
CA ILE A 343 -17.21 -1.77 11.32
C ILE A 343 -17.09 -0.34 10.77
N PRO A 344 -18.04 0.16 9.98
CA PRO A 344 -18.03 1.55 9.52
C PRO A 344 -18.12 2.53 10.69
N PHE A 345 -17.21 3.50 10.74
CA PHE A 345 -17.19 4.51 11.79
C PHE A 345 -16.51 5.79 11.29
N LYS A 346 -17.27 6.89 11.23
CA LYS A 346 -16.80 8.17 10.65
C LYS A 346 -16.30 9.12 11.73
N ILE A 347 -15.06 9.56 11.62
CA ILE A 347 -14.40 10.45 12.59
C ILE A 347 -13.48 11.50 11.97
N ILE A 348 -13.02 11.34 10.72
CA ILE A 348 -11.99 12.21 10.13
C ILE A 348 -12.46 13.66 9.97
N TYR A 349 -13.74 13.86 9.67
CA TYR A 349 -14.35 15.17 9.48
C TYR A 349 -15.26 15.61 10.64
N SER A 350 -15.28 14.84 11.72
CA SER A 350 -16.08 15.13 12.90
C SER A 350 -15.48 16.25 13.76
#